data_AF-A0A0W0CZX7-F1
#
_entry.id   AF-A0A0W0CZX7-F1
#
_cell.length_a   1.000
_cell.length_b   1.000
_cell.length_c   1.000
_cell.angle_alpha   90.00
_cell.angle_beta   90.00
_cell.angle_gamma   90.00
#
_symmetry.space_group_name_H-M   'P 1'
#
loop_
_entity.id
_entity.type
_entity.pdbx_description
1 polymer ?
#
loop_
_entity_poly.entity_id
_entity_poly.type
_entity_poly.pdbx_seq_one_letter_code
_entity_poly.pdbx_strand_id
1 'polypeptide(L)'
;MVEVFDKYKDLIQEGDLALIWISRDNIKPVTINANETFNTRYGSFPHKDMIGKPYGSQIAIRTKVAKKFAFVHVMQPSPELWTLSLPHRTQIVYTPDSSYIMQRLNCSPNSRVIEAGTGSGSFSHAFARSVGQLYSYEFHPVRYEQATEEFKEHGLLDKNTIITHRDVCKDGFTIKKTDETSYQFKADEEQLQIKADVIFLDLPAPWEAIPHIDSVIDNDEKVGLCCFSPCIEQVDKTLEVLEKHGWFNVEMVEIQGRQYESRRQMVRSLDDALERLSDIKKRKLAMVERRQKAEEELEKKIEANEKNLPELPPKSIEKSKFNPFGKGYRVKEGDANFQWKEVTKVESEIKSHTSYLTFAYKIKRNEDENLDKN
;
A
#
# COMPACT_ATOMS: atom_id res chain seq x y z
N MET A 1 0.11 18.61 23.62
CA MET A 1 0.08 17.22 23.09
C MET A 1 0.26 17.28 21.60
N VAL A 2 0.97 16.32 21.01
CA VAL A 2 1.41 16.36 19.62
C VAL A 2 0.37 15.65 18.76
N GLU A 3 -0.48 16.39 18.06
CA GLU A 3 -1.33 15.83 17.00
C GLU A 3 -0.43 15.49 15.80
N VAL A 4 -0.13 14.21 15.61
CA VAL A 4 0.89 13.75 14.66
C VAL A 4 0.37 13.74 13.20
N PHE A 5 -0.89 13.36 13.00
CA PHE A 5 -1.47 13.03 11.69
C PHE A 5 -2.37 14.12 11.07
N ASP A 6 -2.77 15.16 11.81
CA ASP A 6 -3.77 16.15 11.34
C ASP A 6 -3.21 17.49 10.91
N LYS A 7 -2.17 17.99 11.60
CA LYS A 7 -1.60 19.32 11.34
C LYS A 7 -0.43 19.20 10.40
N TYR A 8 -0.29 20.11 9.43
CA TYR A 8 0.91 20.15 8.59
C TYR A 8 2.05 20.84 9.32
N LYS A 9 3.10 20.08 9.62
CA LYS A 9 4.33 20.61 10.21
C LYS A 9 5.29 21.05 9.09
N ASP A 10 5.91 22.21 9.30
CA ASP A 10 6.94 22.71 8.38
C ASP A 10 8.27 21.97 8.62
N LEU A 11 8.83 22.08 9.82
CA LEU A 11 10.14 21.54 10.18
C LEU A 11 10.05 20.26 11.00
N ILE A 12 11.03 19.36 10.81
CA ILE A 12 11.25 18.15 11.60
C ILE A 12 11.85 18.52 12.96
N GLN A 13 11.25 18.05 14.05
CA GLN A 13 11.67 18.34 15.42
C GLN A 13 12.09 17.08 16.18
N GLU A 14 12.85 17.27 17.27
CA GLU A 14 13.14 16.20 18.23
C GLU A 14 11.83 15.65 18.82
N GLY A 15 11.70 14.33 18.90
CA GLY A 15 10.51 13.64 19.40
C GLY A 15 9.40 13.47 18.37
N ASP A 16 9.52 14.02 17.16
CA ASP A 16 8.53 13.82 16.11
C ASP A 16 8.51 12.37 15.64
N LEU A 17 7.31 11.79 15.48
CA LEU A 17 7.15 10.61 14.64
C LEU A 17 7.26 11.02 13.17
N ALA A 18 8.15 10.37 12.43
CA ALA A 18 8.32 10.58 10.99
C ALA A 18 8.26 9.25 10.24
N LEU A 19 7.82 9.31 8.98
CA LEU A 19 7.85 8.18 8.05
C LEU A 19 9.03 8.33 7.10
N ILE A 20 10.07 7.52 7.31
CA ILE A 20 11.26 7.53 6.46
C ILE A 20 11.01 6.65 5.23
N TRP A 21 10.90 7.30 4.07
CA TRP A 21 10.74 6.65 2.78
C TRP A 21 12.11 6.25 2.21
N ILE A 22 12.38 4.94 2.17
CA ILE A 22 13.60 4.37 1.58
C ILE A 22 13.36 3.97 0.12
N SER A 23 12.28 3.24 -0.14
CA SER A 23 11.82 2.82 -1.46
C SER A 23 10.30 2.66 -1.45
N ARG A 24 9.69 2.41 -2.62
CA ARG A 24 8.23 2.32 -2.76
C ARG A 24 7.58 1.28 -1.85
N ASP A 25 8.32 0.20 -1.59
CA ASP A 25 7.96 -0.96 -0.78
C ASP A 25 8.56 -0.92 0.63
N ASN A 26 9.26 0.16 1.00
CA ASN A 26 9.99 0.24 2.25
C ASN A 26 9.89 1.64 2.85
N ILE A 27 8.86 1.83 3.66
CA ILE A 27 8.61 3.02 4.48
C ILE A 27 8.69 2.57 5.94
N LYS A 28 9.40 3.34 6.77
CA LYS A 28 9.61 3.00 8.19
C LYS A 28 9.17 4.13 9.11
N PRO A 29 8.32 3.84 10.12
CA PRO A 29 8.08 4.79 11.20
C PRO A 29 9.30 4.89 12.10
N VAL A 30 9.69 6.12 12.41
CA VAL A 30 10.87 6.44 13.23
C VAL A 30 10.55 7.66 14.09
N THR A 31 10.73 7.52 15.41
CA THR A 31 10.74 8.67 16.31
C THR A 31 12.09 9.37 16.22
N ILE A 32 12.07 10.66 15.89
CA ILE A 32 13.27 11.46 15.69
C ILE A 32 13.92 11.74 17.05
N ASN A 33 15.20 11.42 17.16
CA ASN A 33 16.01 11.59 18.37
C ASN A 33 17.45 11.93 17.98
N ALA A 34 17.96 13.10 18.39
CA ALA A 34 19.24 13.67 17.98
C ALA A 34 20.45 12.74 18.25
N ASN A 35 20.32 11.84 19.22
CA ASN A 35 21.37 10.89 19.61
C ASN A 35 21.30 9.56 18.84
N GLU A 36 20.25 9.36 18.05
CA GLU A 36 20.01 8.12 17.32
C GLU A 36 20.38 8.22 15.84
N THR A 37 20.40 7.06 15.18
CA THR A 37 20.76 6.93 13.78
C THR A 37 19.89 5.89 13.12
N PHE A 38 19.26 6.28 12.01
CA PHE A 38 18.46 5.39 11.19
C PHE A 38 19.35 4.59 10.25
N ASN A 39 19.28 3.26 10.31
CA ASN A 39 20.13 2.38 9.52
C ASN A 39 19.34 1.74 8.38
N THR A 40 19.93 1.76 7.19
CA THR A 40 19.41 1.06 6.00
C THR A 40 20.51 0.17 5.43
N ARG A 41 20.15 -0.74 4.52
CA ARG A 41 21.13 -1.49 3.72
C ARG A 41 22.07 -0.61 2.88
N TYR A 42 21.75 0.67 2.71
CA TYR A 42 22.50 1.63 1.91
C TYR A 42 23.39 2.57 2.75
N GLY A 43 23.28 2.51 4.07
CA GLY A 43 24.07 3.32 5.00
C GLY A 43 23.25 3.84 6.18
N SER A 44 23.93 4.64 7.01
CA SER A 44 23.44 5.16 8.29
C SER A 44 23.15 6.65 8.19
N PHE A 45 21.96 7.05 8.62
CA PHE A 45 21.43 8.40 8.55
C PHE A 45 21.22 8.95 9.98
N PRO A 46 22.13 9.76 10.51
CA PRO A 46 21.98 10.36 11.84
C PRO A 46 20.75 11.27 11.90
N HIS A 47 19.93 11.14 12.95
CA HIS A 47 18.71 11.94 13.10
C HIS A 47 19.00 13.43 13.27
N LYS A 48 20.11 13.78 13.92
CA LYS A 48 20.60 15.17 14.03
C LYS A 48 20.75 15.89 12.68
N ASP A 49 20.97 15.14 11.59
CA ASP A 49 21.09 15.70 10.23
C ASP A 49 19.72 15.88 9.54
N MET A 50 18.64 15.41 10.19
CA MET A 50 17.24 15.55 9.77
C MET A 50 16.54 16.68 10.52
N ILE A 51 16.83 16.85 11.82
CA ILE A 51 16.22 17.86 12.68
C ILE A 51 16.47 19.27 12.14
N GLY A 52 15.43 20.11 12.17
CA GLY A 52 15.43 21.47 11.67
C GLY A 52 15.28 21.60 10.16
N LYS A 53 15.25 20.49 9.41
CA LYS A 53 14.93 20.50 7.98
C LYS A 53 13.43 20.43 7.75
N PRO A 54 12.92 20.93 6.61
CA PRO A 54 11.52 20.80 6.26
C PRO A 54 11.11 19.32 6.08
N TYR A 55 9.88 18.97 6.44
CA TYR A 55 9.29 17.70 6.05
C TYR A 55 9.26 17.56 4.52
N GLY A 56 9.45 16.34 4.02
CA GLY A 56 9.69 16.05 2.60
C GLY A 56 11.15 16.18 2.17
N SER A 57 12.06 16.60 3.06
CA SER A 57 13.48 16.71 2.74
C SER A 57 14.09 15.38 2.33
N GLN A 58 14.88 15.42 1.25
CA GLN A 58 15.79 14.35 0.88
C GLN A 58 17.07 14.44 1.72
N ILE A 59 17.35 13.39 2.49
CA ILE A 59 18.55 13.29 3.32
C ILE A 59 19.57 12.46 2.56
N ALA A 60 20.73 13.06 2.27
CA ALA A 60 21.81 12.42 1.54
C ALA A 60 22.99 12.10 2.45
N ILE A 61 23.54 10.90 2.32
CA ILE A 61 24.80 10.51 2.96
C ILE A 61 25.79 10.01 1.93
N ARG A 62 27.08 10.13 2.22
CA ARG A 62 28.14 9.58 1.37
C ARG A 62 28.59 8.22 1.92
N THR A 63 28.44 7.17 1.11
CA THR A 63 28.82 5.81 1.52
C THR A 63 30.34 5.62 1.45
N LYS A 64 30.93 5.07 2.53
CA LYS A 64 32.37 4.78 2.60
C LYS A 64 32.82 3.74 1.56
N VAL A 65 31.95 2.77 1.24
CA VAL A 65 32.27 1.61 0.40
C VAL A 65 32.27 1.93 -1.09
N ALA A 66 31.43 2.85 -1.57
CA ALA A 66 31.21 3.03 -3.01
C ALA A 66 31.47 4.44 -3.55
N LYS A 67 31.87 5.42 -2.72
CA LYS A 67 31.90 6.86 -3.06
C LYS A 67 30.57 7.37 -3.67
N LYS A 68 29.47 6.65 -3.45
CA LYS A 68 28.12 6.98 -3.96
C LYS A 68 27.29 7.62 -2.85
N PHE A 69 26.33 8.42 -3.25
CA PHE A 69 25.30 8.92 -2.35
C PHE A 69 24.23 7.86 -2.12
N ALA A 70 23.74 7.79 -0.89
CA ALA A 70 22.51 7.10 -0.53
C ALA A 70 21.52 8.14 -0.01
N PHE A 71 20.22 7.89 -0.24
CA PHE A 71 19.17 8.84 0.04
C PHE A 71 18.01 8.17 0.78
N VAL A 72 17.37 8.96 1.64
CA VAL A 72 16.03 8.71 2.17
C VAL A 72 15.22 10.01 2.11
N HIS A 73 13.90 9.92 2.16
CA HIS A 73 13.04 11.11 2.35
C HIS A 73 12.35 11.01 3.69
N VAL A 74 12.30 12.11 4.44
CA VAL A 74 11.64 12.15 5.75
C VAL A 74 10.28 12.79 5.57
N MET A 75 9.23 11.98 5.64
CA MET A 75 7.85 12.41 5.41
C MET A 75 7.12 12.60 6.73
N GLN A 76 6.21 13.57 6.76
CA GLN A 76 5.26 13.63 7.85
C GLN A 76 4.31 12.42 7.78
N PRO A 77 3.92 11.82 8.92
CA PRO A 77 2.95 10.75 8.92
C PRO A 77 1.61 11.18 8.31
N SER A 78 1.03 10.29 7.51
CA SER A 78 -0.34 10.37 7.00
C SER A 78 -0.95 8.96 7.04
N PRO A 79 -2.27 8.80 7.18
CA PRO A 79 -2.92 7.49 7.20
C PRO A 79 -2.54 6.59 6.01
N GLU A 80 -2.37 7.16 4.82
CA GLU A 80 -1.99 6.41 3.61
C GLU A 80 -0.57 5.86 3.71
N LEU A 81 0.40 6.70 4.10
CA LEU A 81 1.79 6.26 4.26
C LEU A 81 1.95 5.33 5.47
N TRP A 82 1.18 5.57 6.54
CA TRP A 82 1.14 4.71 7.71
C TRP A 82 0.69 3.30 7.33
N THR A 83 -0.42 3.21 6.59
CA THR A 83 -0.96 1.93 6.06
C THR A 83 0.07 1.15 5.25
N LEU A 84 0.90 1.83 4.45
CA LEU A 84 1.97 1.20 3.68
C LEU A 84 3.20 0.83 4.53
N SER A 85 3.35 1.41 5.71
CA SER A 85 4.48 1.17 6.63
C SER A 85 4.20 0.12 7.70
N LEU A 86 2.91 -0.19 7.93
CA LEU A 86 2.47 -1.14 8.95
C LEU A 86 3.12 -2.52 8.74
N PRO A 87 3.56 -3.18 9.83
CA PRO A 87 3.97 -4.57 9.73
C PRO A 87 2.73 -5.43 9.44
N HIS A 88 2.72 -6.14 8.31
CA HIS A 88 1.62 -7.03 7.90
C HIS A 88 1.50 -8.26 8.83
N ARG A 89 0.99 -8.07 10.05
CA ARG A 89 0.72 -9.13 11.04
C ARG A 89 -0.72 -9.61 10.99
N THR A 90 -1.64 -8.74 10.60
CA THR A 90 -3.05 -9.06 10.33
C THR A 90 -3.42 -8.66 8.91
N GLN A 91 -4.59 -9.12 8.44
CA GLN A 91 -5.25 -8.45 7.34
C GLN A 91 -5.50 -6.98 7.74
N ILE A 92 -5.32 -6.07 6.78
CA ILE A 92 -5.58 -4.64 6.94
C ILE A 92 -6.45 -4.14 5.78
N VAL A 93 -7.16 -3.03 6.01
CA VAL A 93 -7.97 -2.36 4.99
C VAL A 93 -7.10 -1.35 4.25
N TYR A 94 -6.82 -1.60 2.98
CA TYR A 94 -6.01 -0.69 2.17
C TYR A 94 -6.81 0.51 1.67
N THR A 95 -6.09 1.56 1.24
CA THR A 95 -6.67 2.82 0.76
C THR A 95 -7.78 2.67 -0.28
N PRO A 96 -7.72 1.78 -1.30
CA PRO A 96 -8.82 1.62 -2.25
C PRO A 96 -10.16 1.28 -1.56
N ASP A 97 -10.15 0.33 -0.63
CA ASP A 97 -11.33 -0.09 0.12
C ASP A 97 -11.75 1.00 1.11
N SER A 98 -10.84 1.46 1.97
CA SER A 98 -11.18 2.41 3.02
C SER A 98 -11.67 3.76 2.49
N SER A 99 -11.03 4.29 1.43
CA SER A 99 -11.48 5.55 0.81
C SER A 99 -12.86 5.42 0.17
N TYR A 100 -13.14 4.29 -0.50
CA TYR A 100 -14.45 4.02 -1.08
C TYR A 100 -15.53 3.88 0.01
N ILE A 101 -15.24 3.14 1.09
CA ILE A 101 -16.16 2.98 2.23
C ILE A 101 -16.47 4.33 2.86
N MET A 102 -15.45 5.14 3.19
CA MET A 102 -15.63 6.45 3.79
C MET A 102 -16.45 7.37 2.88
N GLN A 103 -16.17 7.38 1.58
CA GLN A 103 -16.89 8.20 0.61
C GLN A 103 -18.35 7.75 0.48
N ARG A 104 -18.62 6.44 0.38
CA ARG A 104 -19.97 5.90 0.20
C ARG A 104 -20.83 6.03 1.46
N LEU A 105 -20.21 5.99 2.63
CA LEU A 105 -20.86 6.27 3.92
C LEU A 105 -20.88 7.77 4.27
N ASN A 106 -20.37 8.64 3.38
CA ASN A 106 -20.34 10.09 3.54
C ASN A 106 -19.69 10.55 4.86
N CYS A 107 -18.56 9.91 5.22
CA CYS A 107 -17.79 10.26 6.41
C CYS A 107 -17.35 11.73 6.36
N SER A 108 -17.61 12.45 7.45
CA SER A 108 -17.29 13.87 7.60
C SER A 108 -17.07 14.22 9.08
N PRO A 109 -16.69 15.47 9.44
CA PRO A 109 -16.54 15.86 10.83
C PRO A 109 -17.81 15.73 11.69
N ASN A 110 -18.99 15.52 11.08
CA ASN A 110 -20.23 15.25 11.79
C ASN A 110 -20.41 13.76 12.12
N SER A 111 -19.64 12.87 11.48
CA SER A 111 -19.79 11.43 11.61
C SER A 111 -19.29 10.90 12.95
N ARG A 112 -20.06 9.98 13.52
CA ARG A 112 -19.82 9.23 14.75
C ARG A 112 -19.74 7.75 14.38
N VAL A 113 -18.51 7.26 14.27
CA VAL A 113 -18.21 5.98 13.64
C VAL A 113 -18.00 4.88 14.68
N ILE A 114 -18.64 3.72 14.48
CA ILE A 114 -18.25 2.47 15.14
C ILE A 114 -17.34 1.68 14.20
N GLU A 115 -16.19 1.23 14.70
CA GLU A 115 -15.27 0.31 14.03
C GLU A 115 -15.10 -0.95 14.90
N ALA A 116 -15.29 -2.13 14.33
CA ALA A 116 -14.92 -3.39 14.96
C ALA A 116 -14.52 -4.42 13.90
N GLY A 117 -13.34 -5.03 13.91
CA GLY A 117 -12.25 -4.88 14.88
C GLY A 117 -11.26 -3.74 14.58
N THR A 118 -10.58 -3.23 15.60
CA THR A 118 -9.46 -2.26 15.47
C THR A 118 -8.31 -2.81 14.60
N GLY A 119 -7.97 -4.10 14.77
CA GLY A 119 -6.93 -4.75 13.97
C GLY A 119 -5.56 -4.09 14.12
N SER A 120 -4.92 -3.72 12.99
CA SER A 120 -3.64 -2.98 12.99
C SER A 120 -3.82 -1.46 12.95
N GLY A 121 -5.03 -0.93 13.19
CA GLY A 121 -5.28 0.51 13.24
C GLY A 121 -5.18 1.26 11.91
N SER A 122 -5.07 0.56 10.77
CA SER A 122 -4.94 1.18 9.44
C SER A 122 -6.15 2.05 9.09
N PHE A 123 -7.37 1.52 9.26
CA PHE A 123 -8.59 2.25 8.97
C PHE A 123 -8.92 3.25 10.08
N SER A 124 -8.65 2.92 11.35
CA SER A 124 -8.77 3.84 12.48
C SER A 124 -8.08 5.18 12.24
N HIS A 125 -6.86 5.20 11.68
CA HIS A 125 -6.15 6.45 11.35
C HIS A 125 -6.85 7.25 10.24
N ALA A 126 -7.41 6.59 9.23
CA ALA A 126 -8.14 7.27 8.15
C ALA A 126 -9.47 7.86 8.65
N PHE A 127 -10.20 7.14 9.50
CA PHE A 127 -11.38 7.66 10.19
C PHE A 127 -11.02 8.83 11.10
N ALA A 128 -10.09 8.66 12.03
CA ALA A 128 -9.71 9.69 13.02
C ALA A 128 -9.34 11.03 12.38
N ARG A 129 -8.76 11.03 11.17
CA ARG A 129 -8.47 12.25 10.41
C ARG A 129 -9.73 13.03 10.00
N SER A 130 -10.83 12.34 9.69
CA SER A 130 -11.96 12.91 8.96
C SER A 130 -13.27 12.98 9.75
N VAL A 131 -13.42 12.16 10.80
CA VAL A 131 -14.68 11.97 11.53
C VAL A 131 -14.77 12.82 12.79
N GLY A 132 -15.98 13.06 13.28
CA GLY A 132 -16.21 13.75 14.55
C GLY A 132 -15.80 12.93 15.76
N GLN A 133 -16.16 11.65 15.77
CA GLN A 133 -15.79 10.70 16.83
C GLN A 133 -15.67 9.29 16.26
N LEU A 134 -14.64 8.55 16.67
CA LEU A 134 -14.41 7.14 16.39
C LEU A 134 -14.55 6.32 17.68
N TYR A 135 -15.30 5.23 17.60
CA TYR A 135 -15.48 4.20 18.63
C TYR A 135 -14.97 2.88 18.09
N SER A 136 -13.72 2.54 18.44
CA SER A 136 -13.03 1.34 17.99
C SER A 136 -13.11 0.23 19.04
N TYR A 137 -13.41 -0.99 18.61
CA TYR A 137 -13.51 -2.15 19.48
C TYR A 137 -12.50 -3.22 19.06
N GLU A 138 -11.72 -3.74 20.00
CA GLU A 138 -10.80 -4.85 19.77
C GLU A 138 -11.12 -6.01 20.70
N PHE A 139 -11.24 -7.20 20.14
CA PHE A 139 -11.52 -8.42 20.89
C PHE A 139 -10.28 -9.00 21.59
N HIS A 140 -9.10 -8.90 20.97
CA HIS A 140 -7.91 -9.57 21.47
C HIS A 140 -7.15 -8.64 22.45
N PRO A 141 -6.95 -9.05 23.72
CA PRO A 141 -6.41 -8.16 24.77
C PRO A 141 -5.03 -7.59 24.42
N VAL A 142 -4.11 -8.42 23.92
CA VAL A 142 -2.77 -7.94 23.53
C VAL A 142 -2.82 -6.92 22.39
N ARG A 143 -3.77 -7.06 21.45
CA ARG A 143 -3.90 -6.09 20.36
C ARG A 143 -4.57 -4.82 20.85
N TYR A 144 -5.53 -4.94 21.77
CA TYR A 144 -6.14 -3.79 22.44
C TYR A 144 -5.09 -2.96 23.16
N GLU A 145 -4.21 -3.59 23.95
CA GLU A 145 -3.11 -2.90 24.64
C GLU A 145 -2.16 -2.22 23.66
N GLN A 146 -1.72 -2.93 22.61
CA GLN A 146 -0.83 -2.39 21.57
C GLN A 146 -1.45 -1.21 20.82
N ALA A 147 -2.71 -1.34 20.38
CA ALA A 147 -3.42 -0.28 19.68
C ALA A 147 -3.71 0.91 20.61
N THR A 148 -3.97 0.67 21.89
CA THR A 148 -4.15 1.74 22.89
C THR A 148 -2.86 2.54 23.07
N GLU A 149 -1.71 1.87 23.19
CA GLU A 149 -0.41 2.53 23.27
C GLU A 149 -0.11 3.32 21.99
N GLU A 150 -0.29 2.71 20.82
CA GLU A 150 -0.08 3.36 19.52
C GLU A 150 -0.99 4.59 19.34
N PHE A 151 -2.29 4.46 19.61
CA PHE A 151 -3.25 5.57 19.49
C PHE A 151 -2.94 6.69 20.48
N LYS A 152 -2.41 6.37 21.65
CA LYS A 152 -1.94 7.36 22.62
C LYS A 152 -0.69 8.08 22.11
N GLU A 153 0.31 7.35 21.63
CA GLU A 153 1.55 7.93 21.08
C GLU A 153 1.28 8.82 19.87
N HIS A 154 0.30 8.47 19.05
CA HIS A 154 -0.09 9.24 17.87
C HIS A 154 -1.06 10.40 18.17
N GLY A 155 -1.54 10.51 19.42
CA GLY A 155 -2.47 11.55 19.86
C GLY A 155 -3.93 11.34 19.42
N LEU A 156 -4.30 10.15 18.97
CA LEU A 156 -5.67 9.82 18.54
C LEU A 156 -6.63 9.78 19.74
N LEU A 157 -6.19 9.22 20.87
CA LEU A 157 -7.02 9.10 22.09
C LEU A 157 -7.36 10.46 22.71
N ASP A 158 -6.45 11.43 22.59
CA ASP A 158 -6.65 12.79 23.11
C ASP A 158 -7.51 13.67 22.20
N LYS A 159 -7.81 13.18 20.97
CA LYS A 159 -8.53 13.94 19.94
C LYS A 159 -9.99 13.49 19.83
N ASN A 160 -10.22 12.37 19.17
CA ASN A 160 -11.55 11.94 18.73
C ASN A 160 -11.67 10.41 18.60
N THR A 161 -10.78 9.64 19.23
CA THR A 161 -10.81 8.18 19.17
C THR A 161 -10.98 7.61 20.57
N ILE A 162 -11.92 6.67 20.71
CA ILE A 162 -12.10 5.85 21.89
C ILE A 162 -11.89 4.41 21.46
N ILE A 163 -10.96 3.72 22.12
CA ILE A 163 -10.78 2.27 21.99
C ILE A 163 -11.33 1.54 23.22
N THR A 164 -11.99 0.40 23.00
CA THR A 164 -12.59 -0.46 24.04
C THR A 164 -12.25 -1.93 23.78
N HIS A 165 -11.86 -2.65 24.83
CA HIS A 165 -11.66 -4.11 24.76
C HIS A 165 -13.03 -4.82 24.84
N ARG A 166 -13.42 -5.55 23.78
CA ARG A 166 -14.77 -6.12 23.69
C ARG A 166 -14.92 -7.26 22.69
N ASP A 167 -15.68 -8.29 23.08
CA ASP A 167 -16.34 -9.21 22.16
C ASP A 167 -17.70 -8.63 21.73
N VAL A 168 -17.71 -7.86 20.64
CA VAL A 168 -18.92 -7.16 20.17
C VAL A 168 -20.03 -8.10 19.70
N CYS A 169 -19.71 -9.35 19.37
CA CYS A 169 -20.68 -10.37 18.97
C CYS A 169 -21.46 -10.95 20.17
N LYS A 170 -20.93 -10.81 21.40
CA LYS A 170 -21.60 -11.30 22.62
C LYS A 170 -22.12 -10.17 23.49
N ASP A 171 -21.26 -9.17 23.71
CA ASP A 171 -21.46 -8.13 24.71
C ASP A 171 -21.94 -6.81 24.08
N GLY A 172 -22.03 -6.76 22.75
CA GLY A 172 -22.46 -5.59 22.00
C GLY A 172 -21.54 -4.38 22.16
N PHE A 173 -22.08 -3.20 21.85
CA PHE A 173 -21.29 -1.98 21.64
C PHE A 173 -21.42 -0.95 22.77
N THR A 174 -22.26 -1.16 23.79
CA THR A 174 -22.41 -0.16 24.86
C THR A 174 -21.10 0.04 25.62
N ILE A 175 -20.76 1.28 25.99
CA ILE A 175 -19.55 1.59 26.76
C ILE A 175 -19.97 2.13 28.13
N LYS A 176 -19.73 1.35 29.18
CA LYS A 176 -20.07 1.61 30.58
C LYS A 176 -18.84 1.87 31.42
N LYS A 177 -19.00 2.51 32.56
CA LYS A 177 -17.91 2.88 33.49
C LYS A 177 -17.11 1.69 34.02
N THR A 178 -17.70 0.51 34.01
CA THR A 178 -17.07 -0.76 34.41
C THR A 178 -16.25 -1.42 33.31
N ASP A 179 -16.35 -0.93 32.07
CA ASP A 179 -15.73 -1.56 30.92
C ASP A 179 -14.25 -1.16 30.79
N GLU A 180 -13.47 -2.04 30.19
CA GLU A 180 -12.09 -1.76 29.82
C GLU A 180 -12.06 -0.88 28.56
N THR A 181 -11.97 0.43 28.77
CA THR A 181 -12.02 1.44 27.72
C THR A 181 -11.07 2.60 28.01
N SER A 182 -10.63 3.27 26.95
CA SER A 182 -9.90 4.55 27.02
C SER A 182 -10.79 5.75 27.36
N TYR A 183 -12.12 5.60 27.29
CA TYR A 183 -13.05 6.70 27.58
C TYR A 183 -13.01 7.10 29.06
N GLN A 184 -12.92 8.41 29.31
CA GLN A 184 -12.97 8.96 30.66
C GLN A 184 -14.38 9.47 30.97
N PHE A 185 -15.07 8.75 31.85
CA PHE A 185 -16.41 9.08 32.30
C PHE A 185 -16.44 10.31 33.20
N LYS A 186 -17.47 11.14 33.05
CA LYS A 186 -17.80 12.19 34.01
C LYS A 186 -18.33 11.57 35.32
N ALA A 187 -18.31 12.34 36.41
CA ALA A 187 -18.69 11.84 37.74
C ALA A 187 -20.06 11.15 37.76
N ASP A 188 -21.05 11.76 37.11
CA ASP A 188 -22.45 11.30 37.07
C ASP A 188 -22.78 10.46 35.82
N GLU A 189 -21.78 10.10 35.01
CA GLU A 189 -21.97 9.33 33.77
C GLU A 189 -21.63 7.86 34.01
N GLU A 190 -22.65 6.99 33.94
CA GLU A 190 -22.48 5.53 34.08
C GLU A 190 -22.31 4.82 32.74
N GLN A 191 -22.81 5.42 31.65
CA GLN A 191 -22.73 4.89 30.30
C GLN A 191 -22.65 6.01 29.26
N LEU A 192 -21.75 5.83 28.29
CA LEU A 192 -21.57 6.73 27.16
C LEU A 192 -22.70 6.56 26.14
N GLN A 193 -23.24 7.69 25.67
CA GLN A 193 -24.17 7.75 24.55
C GLN A 193 -23.40 7.83 23.22
N ILE A 194 -23.38 6.71 22.49
CA ILE A 194 -22.61 6.59 21.26
C ILE A 194 -23.27 7.33 20.09
N LYS A 195 -24.56 7.10 19.82
CA LYS A 195 -25.30 7.72 18.71
C LYS A 195 -24.54 7.63 17.38
N ALA A 196 -24.21 6.40 16.97
CA ALA A 196 -23.44 6.18 15.73
C ALA A 196 -24.30 6.34 14.48
N ASP A 197 -23.79 7.07 13.49
CA ASP A 197 -24.39 7.21 12.14
C ASP A 197 -23.64 6.38 11.09
N VAL A 198 -22.41 5.96 11.38
CA VAL A 198 -21.58 5.13 10.50
C VAL A 198 -21.05 3.93 11.26
N ILE A 199 -21.15 2.74 10.68
CA ILE A 199 -20.62 1.50 11.25
C ILE A 199 -19.76 0.78 10.21
N PHE A 200 -18.60 0.32 10.64
CA PHE A 200 -17.71 -0.54 9.87
C PHE A 200 -17.40 -1.80 10.66
N LEU A 201 -17.70 -2.96 10.07
CA LEU A 201 -17.47 -4.28 10.67
C LEU A 201 -16.45 -5.10 9.84
N ASP A 202 -15.23 -5.22 10.35
CA ASP A 202 -14.22 -6.20 9.93
C ASP A 202 -14.09 -7.28 11.00
N LEU A 203 -15.00 -8.25 10.94
CA LEU A 203 -15.15 -9.34 11.91
C LEU A 203 -15.26 -10.69 11.19
N PRO A 204 -14.89 -11.80 11.83
CA PRO A 204 -15.13 -13.13 11.29
C PRO A 204 -16.63 -13.48 11.11
N ALA A 205 -17.49 -12.95 11.99
CA ALA A 205 -18.92 -13.21 12.03
C ALA A 205 -19.74 -11.91 12.25
N PRO A 206 -19.75 -10.97 11.29
CA PRO A 206 -20.44 -9.69 11.46
C PRO A 206 -21.96 -9.84 11.68
N TRP A 207 -22.55 -10.94 11.20
CA TRP A 207 -23.96 -11.28 11.43
C TRP A 207 -24.30 -11.53 12.92
N GLU A 208 -23.32 -11.83 13.78
CA GLU A 208 -23.54 -11.94 15.23
C GLU A 208 -23.47 -10.56 15.92
N ALA A 209 -22.75 -9.60 15.35
CA ALA A 209 -22.64 -8.25 15.89
C ALA A 209 -23.82 -7.34 15.49
N ILE A 210 -24.38 -7.53 14.28
CA ILE A 210 -25.50 -6.72 13.76
C ILE A 210 -26.69 -6.59 14.73
N PRO A 211 -27.16 -7.65 15.42
CA PRO A 211 -28.26 -7.55 16.38
C PRO A 211 -28.01 -6.56 17.53
N HIS A 212 -26.75 -6.29 17.88
CA HIS A 212 -26.40 -5.40 18.99
C HIS A 212 -26.36 -3.90 18.61
N ILE A 213 -26.40 -3.59 17.31
CA ILE A 213 -26.23 -2.23 16.79
C ILE A 213 -27.39 -1.30 17.18
N ASP A 214 -28.61 -1.81 17.27
CA ASP A 214 -29.83 -1.01 17.52
C ASP A 214 -29.81 -0.25 18.85
N SER A 215 -28.96 -0.67 19.78
CA SER A 215 -28.80 -0.05 21.10
C SER A 215 -27.87 1.17 21.10
N VAL A 216 -27.10 1.40 20.04
CA VAL A 216 -26.01 2.40 20.01
C VAL A 216 -26.04 3.37 18.83
N ILE A 217 -26.87 3.11 17.82
CA ILE A 217 -27.00 3.99 16.65
C ILE A 217 -27.83 5.23 16.92
N ASP A 218 -27.67 6.23 16.06
CA ASP A 218 -28.58 7.37 16.03
C ASP A 218 -30.01 6.93 15.68
N ASN A 219 -31.00 7.52 16.35
CA ASN A 219 -32.41 7.17 16.17
C ASN A 219 -33.12 8.09 15.16
N ASP A 220 -32.59 9.29 14.93
CA ASP A 220 -33.30 10.34 14.18
C ASP A 220 -32.74 10.49 12.76
N GLU A 221 -31.55 9.96 12.50
CA GLU A 221 -30.86 10.08 11.21
C GLU A 221 -30.70 8.74 10.46
N LYS A 222 -30.27 8.84 9.20
CA LYS A 222 -29.93 7.68 8.38
C LYS A 222 -28.57 7.15 8.79
N VAL A 223 -28.55 5.90 9.25
CA VAL A 223 -27.35 5.19 9.67
C VAL A 223 -26.83 4.33 8.52
N GLY A 224 -25.53 4.39 8.23
CA GLY A 224 -24.86 3.58 7.23
C GLY A 224 -23.97 2.49 7.85
N LEU A 225 -23.97 1.31 7.27
CA LEU A 225 -23.16 0.16 7.68
C LEU A 225 -22.38 -0.37 6.49
N CYS A 226 -21.13 -0.77 6.73
CA CYS A 226 -20.34 -1.59 5.80
C CYS A 226 -19.75 -2.80 6.55
N CYS A 227 -20.08 -4.01 6.10
CA CYS A 227 -19.44 -5.25 6.53
C CYS A 227 -18.34 -5.64 5.53
N PHE A 228 -17.14 -5.89 6.02
CA PHE A 228 -15.97 -6.33 5.27
C PHE A 228 -15.78 -7.83 5.48
N SER A 229 -15.96 -8.64 4.43
CA SER A 229 -15.89 -10.10 4.55
C SER A 229 -15.15 -10.75 3.38
N PRO A 230 -14.13 -11.61 3.63
CA PRO A 230 -13.34 -12.21 2.57
C PRO A 230 -14.09 -13.30 1.79
N CYS A 231 -14.98 -14.05 2.43
CA CYS A 231 -15.68 -15.18 1.83
C CYS A 231 -17.13 -14.82 1.44
N ILE A 232 -17.62 -15.39 0.34
CA ILE A 232 -18.97 -15.08 -0.16
C ILE A 232 -20.06 -15.70 0.74
N GLU A 233 -19.75 -16.81 1.42
CA GLU A 233 -20.64 -17.45 2.40
C GLU A 233 -20.82 -16.60 3.66
N GLN A 234 -19.84 -15.74 3.97
CA GLN A 234 -19.99 -14.74 5.03
C GLN A 234 -20.94 -13.63 4.60
N VAL A 235 -20.84 -13.17 3.35
CA VAL A 235 -21.76 -12.20 2.75
C VAL A 235 -23.19 -12.73 2.81
N ASP A 236 -23.42 -13.98 2.38
CA ASP A 236 -24.74 -14.62 2.39
C ASP A 236 -25.41 -14.56 3.77
N LYS A 237 -24.69 -14.97 4.83
CA LYS A 237 -25.18 -14.87 6.21
C LYS A 237 -25.42 -13.44 6.66
N THR A 238 -24.57 -12.50 6.25
CA THR A 238 -24.75 -11.08 6.54
C THR A 238 -26.03 -10.54 5.90
N LEU A 239 -26.30 -10.88 4.63
CA LEU A 239 -27.52 -10.45 3.93
C LEU A 239 -28.78 -10.92 4.66
N GLU A 240 -28.83 -12.18 5.11
CA GLU A 240 -29.97 -12.71 5.86
C GLU A 240 -30.24 -11.93 7.15
N VAL A 241 -29.20 -11.60 7.92
CA VAL A 241 -29.35 -10.92 9.20
C VAL A 241 -29.68 -9.44 9.02
N LEU A 242 -29.12 -8.80 8.00
CA LEU A 242 -29.47 -7.42 7.63
C LEU A 242 -30.96 -7.30 7.32
N GLU A 243 -31.51 -8.20 6.51
CA GLU A 243 -32.94 -8.25 6.20
C GLU A 243 -33.78 -8.45 7.47
N LYS A 244 -33.41 -9.44 8.31
CA LYS A 244 -34.12 -9.74 9.57
C LYS A 244 -34.14 -8.56 10.55
N HIS A 245 -33.12 -7.71 10.55
CA HIS A 245 -33.00 -6.55 11.45
C HIS A 245 -33.41 -5.23 10.79
N GLY A 246 -34.12 -5.26 9.66
CA GLY A 246 -34.73 -4.08 9.04
C GLY A 246 -33.72 -3.12 8.41
N TRP A 247 -32.55 -3.61 8.01
CA TRP A 247 -31.64 -2.85 7.16
C TRP A 247 -32.14 -2.86 5.71
N PHE A 248 -32.03 -1.72 5.02
CA PHE A 248 -32.52 -1.54 3.66
C PHE A 248 -31.42 -0.99 2.74
N ASN A 249 -31.71 -1.01 1.43
CA ASN A 249 -30.78 -0.62 0.38
C ASN A 249 -29.43 -1.37 0.50
N VAL A 250 -29.55 -2.69 0.69
CA VAL A 250 -28.41 -3.58 0.86
C VAL A 250 -27.76 -3.84 -0.50
N GLU A 251 -26.47 -3.60 -0.61
CA GLU A 251 -25.71 -3.81 -1.84
C GLU A 251 -24.27 -4.22 -1.51
N MET A 252 -23.83 -5.33 -2.10
CA MET A 252 -22.45 -5.80 -2.00
C MET A 252 -21.66 -5.42 -3.25
N VAL A 253 -20.43 -4.94 -3.05
CA VAL A 253 -19.47 -4.61 -4.12
C VAL A 253 -18.07 -5.12 -3.77
N GLU A 254 -17.18 -5.14 -4.76
CA GLU A 254 -15.74 -5.29 -4.57
C GLU A 254 -14.99 -4.10 -5.19
N ILE A 255 -13.81 -3.76 -4.65
CA ILE A 255 -12.97 -2.68 -5.17
C ILE A 255 -11.63 -3.26 -5.65
N GLN A 256 -11.30 -2.99 -6.91
CA GLN A 256 -10.10 -3.51 -7.56
C GLN A 256 -9.08 -2.38 -7.80
N GLY A 257 -8.14 -2.20 -6.87
CA GLY A 257 -7.03 -1.27 -7.02
C GLY A 257 -5.90 -1.84 -7.89
N ARG A 258 -5.29 -1.02 -8.75
CA ARG A 258 -4.10 -1.38 -9.55
C ARG A 258 -3.09 -0.22 -9.58
N GLN A 259 -1.81 -0.53 -9.40
CA GLN A 259 -0.72 0.44 -9.58
C GLN A 259 0.04 0.21 -10.89
N TYR A 260 0.38 1.30 -11.58
CA TYR A 260 1.12 1.28 -12.84
C TYR A 260 2.44 2.02 -12.72
N GLU A 261 3.54 1.36 -13.11
CA GLU A 261 4.84 1.98 -13.29
C GLU A 261 4.92 2.66 -14.66
N SER A 262 5.41 3.90 -14.70
CA SER A 262 5.85 4.53 -15.95
C SER A 262 7.17 3.90 -16.40
N ARG A 263 7.14 3.19 -17.53
CA ARG A 263 8.28 2.51 -18.15
C ARG A 263 8.49 2.99 -19.58
N ARG A 264 9.58 2.56 -20.18
CA ARG A 264 9.94 2.85 -21.58
C ARG A 264 10.27 1.57 -22.32
N GLN A 265 9.61 1.35 -23.43
CA GLN A 265 9.90 0.27 -24.36
C GLN A 265 10.82 0.78 -25.47
N MET A 266 11.93 0.06 -25.71
CA MET A 266 12.84 0.38 -26.81
C MET A 266 12.12 0.20 -28.15
N VAL A 267 12.14 1.23 -28.98
CA VAL A 267 11.65 1.17 -30.36
C VAL A 267 12.65 0.37 -31.18
N ARG A 268 12.16 -0.63 -31.93
CA ARG A 268 12.98 -1.47 -32.81
C ARG A 268 12.36 -1.41 -34.19
N SER A 269 13.08 -0.84 -35.15
CA SER A 269 12.56 -0.70 -36.51
C SER A 269 12.71 -2.01 -37.30
N LEU A 270 11.89 -2.16 -38.33
CA LEU A 270 12.04 -3.25 -39.30
C LEU A 270 13.37 -3.12 -40.07
N ASP A 271 13.76 -1.90 -40.41
CA ASP A 271 14.99 -1.61 -41.16
C ASP A 271 16.24 -2.07 -40.39
N ASP A 272 16.32 -1.79 -39.08
CA ASP A 272 17.41 -2.28 -38.23
C ASP A 272 17.50 -3.82 -38.23
N ALA A 273 16.35 -4.50 -38.27
CA ALA A 273 16.30 -5.95 -38.33
C ALA A 273 16.73 -6.49 -39.71
N LEU A 274 16.35 -5.82 -40.79
CA LEU A 274 16.75 -6.17 -42.16
C LEU A 274 18.25 -5.96 -42.37
N GLU A 275 18.80 -4.83 -41.92
CA GLU A 275 20.25 -4.57 -41.95
C GLU A 275 21.02 -5.66 -41.20
N ARG A 276 20.55 -6.04 -40.00
CA ARG A 276 21.14 -7.13 -39.23
C ARG A 276 21.16 -8.45 -40.00
N LEU A 277 20.07 -8.80 -40.68
CA LEU A 277 19.96 -10.03 -41.47
C LEU A 277 20.89 -10.00 -42.69
N SER A 278 20.95 -8.86 -43.39
CA SER A 278 21.87 -8.63 -44.51
C SER A 278 23.33 -8.81 -44.07
N ASP A 279 23.71 -8.26 -42.91
CA ASP A 279 25.03 -8.40 -42.34
C ASP A 279 25.39 -9.85 -41.99
N ILE A 280 24.45 -10.62 -41.44
CA ILE A 280 24.64 -12.04 -41.17
C ILE A 280 24.82 -12.82 -42.48
N LYS A 281 24.01 -12.52 -43.51
CA LYS A 281 24.11 -13.16 -44.82
C LYS A 281 25.46 -12.88 -45.48
N LYS A 282 25.93 -11.62 -45.48
CA LYS A 282 27.25 -11.23 -45.99
C LYS A 282 28.38 -11.99 -45.29
N ARG A 283 28.31 -12.16 -43.96
CA ARG A 283 29.32 -12.94 -43.21
C ARG A 283 29.34 -14.41 -43.58
N LYS A 284 28.16 -15.03 -43.76
CA LYS A 284 28.08 -16.43 -44.18
C LYS A 284 28.68 -16.63 -45.57
N LEU A 285 28.35 -15.75 -46.51
CA LEU A 285 28.90 -15.79 -47.88
C LEU A 285 30.43 -15.62 -47.87
N ALA A 286 30.95 -14.62 -47.16
CA ALA A 286 32.38 -14.40 -47.03
C ALA A 286 33.12 -15.59 -46.38
N MET A 287 32.47 -16.31 -45.45
CA MET A 287 33.03 -17.53 -44.85
C MET A 287 33.10 -18.69 -45.85
N VAL A 288 32.06 -18.85 -46.68
CA VAL A 288 32.04 -19.86 -47.76
C VAL A 288 33.10 -19.56 -48.80
N GLU A 289 33.20 -18.31 -49.28
CA GLU A 289 34.23 -17.89 -50.25
C GLU A 289 35.65 -18.11 -49.72
N ARG A 290 35.91 -17.80 -48.44
CA ARG A 290 37.22 -18.06 -47.82
C ARG A 290 37.54 -19.55 -47.75
N ARG A 291 36.54 -20.39 -47.48
CA ARG A 291 36.72 -21.84 -47.43
C ARG A 291 37.02 -22.39 -48.83
N GLN A 292 36.30 -21.95 -49.85
CA GLN A 292 36.55 -22.32 -51.25
C GLN A 292 37.96 -21.91 -51.69
N LYS A 293 38.39 -20.67 -51.39
CA LYS A 293 39.77 -20.23 -51.70
C LYS A 293 40.84 -21.04 -50.97
N ALA A 294 40.60 -21.43 -49.72
CA ALA A 294 41.53 -22.27 -48.96
C ALA A 294 41.59 -23.70 -49.51
N GLU A 295 40.47 -24.25 -49.98
CA GLU A 295 40.41 -25.55 -50.67
C GLU A 295 41.16 -25.50 -52.01
N GLU A 296 40.95 -24.46 -52.83
CA GLU A 296 41.68 -24.24 -54.10
C GLU A 296 43.20 -24.03 -53.90
N GLU A 297 43.62 -23.29 -52.88
CA GLU A 297 45.05 -23.11 -52.56
C GLU A 297 45.70 -24.40 -52.07
N LEU A 298 44.97 -25.23 -51.33
CA LEU A 298 45.43 -26.54 -50.89
C LEU A 298 45.62 -27.49 -52.09
N GLU A 299 44.66 -27.53 -53.03
CA GLU A 299 44.76 -28.31 -54.25
C GLU A 299 45.98 -27.91 -55.10
N LYS A 300 46.22 -26.60 -55.31
CA LYS A 300 47.40 -26.10 -56.05
C LYS A 300 48.73 -26.48 -55.39
N LYS A 301 48.81 -26.47 -54.06
CA LYS A 301 50.03 -26.85 -53.32
C LYS A 301 50.28 -28.35 -53.35
N ILE A 302 49.23 -29.17 -53.36
CA ILE A 302 49.31 -30.62 -53.54
C ILE A 302 49.85 -30.94 -54.95
N GLU A 303 49.36 -30.26 -55.99
CA GLU A 303 49.87 -30.40 -57.36
C GLU A 303 51.34 -29.95 -57.51
N ALA A 304 51.78 -28.96 -56.75
CA ALA A 304 53.16 -28.45 -56.76
C ALA A 304 54.18 -29.30 -55.95
N ASN A 305 53.74 -30.39 -55.31
CA ASN A 305 54.57 -31.33 -54.54
C ASN A 305 55.33 -30.68 -53.35
N GLU A 306 54.77 -29.63 -52.76
CA GLU A 306 55.31 -28.96 -51.57
C GLU A 306 54.83 -29.67 -50.28
N LYS A 307 55.75 -30.16 -49.44
CA LYS A 307 55.45 -31.00 -48.26
C LYS A 307 55.00 -30.27 -46.99
N ASN A 308 54.75 -28.95 -47.03
CA ASN A 308 54.37 -28.20 -45.83
C ASN A 308 52.85 -27.96 -45.77
N LEU A 309 52.20 -28.46 -44.72
CA LEU A 309 50.77 -28.21 -44.47
C LEU A 309 50.50 -26.71 -44.29
N PRO A 310 49.36 -26.20 -44.80
CA PRO A 310 49.03 -24.79 -44.62
C PRO A 310 48.75 -24.47 -43.15
N GLU A 311 49.33 -23.38 -42.65
CA GLU A 311 48.83 -22.73 -41.45
C GLU A 311 47.40 -22.27 -41.71
N LEU A 312 46.49 -22.66 -40.81
CA LEU A 312 45.10 -22.20 -40.82
C LEU A 312 45.07 -20.67 -40.82
N PRO A 313 44.25 -20.04 -41.68
CA PRO A 313 44.16 -18.58 -41.71
C PRO A 313 43.82 -18.03 -40.31
N PRO A 314 44.35 -16.86 -39.93
CA PRO A 314 44.17 -16.31 -38.59
C PRO A 314 42.69 -16.20 -38.23
N LYS A 315 42.33 -16.72 -37.04
CA LYS A 315 40.95 -16.72 -36.48
C LYS A 315 40.35 -15.34 -36.23
N SER A 316 41.07 -14.24 -36.47
CA SER A 316 40.57 -12.89 -36.18
C SER A 316 39.56 -12.45 -37.24
N ILE A 317 38.31 -12.86 -37.04
CA ILE A 317 37.15 -12.18 -37.59
C ILE A 317 37.26 -10.71 -37.17
N GLU A 318 37.43 -9.79 -38.12
CA GLU A 318 37.18 -8.37 -37.84
C GLU A 318 35.79 -8.28 -37.20
N LYS A 319 35.76 -7.87 -35.93
CA LYS A 319 34.51 -7.74 -35.19
C LYS A 319 33.62 -6.80 -36.00
N SER A 320 32.45 -7.29 -36.38
CA SER A 320 31.50 -6.44 -37.09
C SER A 320 31.23 -5.16 -36.33
N LYS A 321 31.34 -4.02 -37.01
CA LYS A 321 30.94 -2.73 -36.45
C LYS A 321 29.46 -2.74 -36.04
N PHE A 322 28.63 -3.53 -36.73
CA PHE A 322 27.23 -3.69 -36.37
C PHE A 322 27.03 -4.83 -35.37
N ASN A 323 27.18 -4.48 -34.11
CA ASN A 323 26.39 -5.05 -33.03
C ASN A 323 25.80 -3.87 -32.25
N PRO A 324 24.57 -3.43 -32.56
CA PRO A 324 23.96 -2.28 -31.88
C PRO A 324 23.88 -2.49 -30.36
N PHE A 325 24.02 -3.73 -29.88
CA PHE A 325 23.93 -4.09 -28.49
C PHE A 325 25.27 -4.44 -27.83
N GLY A 326 26.41 -4.40 -28.53
CA GLY A 326 27.71 -4.87 -27.99
C GLY A 326 27.69 -6.35 -27.55
N LYS A 327 28.82 -7.06 -27.57
CA LYS A 327 28.84 -8.42 -27.01
C LYS A 327 28.92 -8.28 -25.49
N GLY A 328 27.82 -8.52 -24.78
CA GLY A 328 27.74 -8.41 -23.31
C GLY A 328 27.35 -7.04 -22.77
N TYR A 329 26.93 -6.08 -23.61
CA TYR A 329 26.46 -4.78 -23.15
C TYR A 329 24.95 -4.86 -22.86
N ARG A 330 24.59 -4.60 -21.59
CA ARG A 330 23.19 -4.54 -21.15
C ARG A 330 22.70 -3.11 -21.38
N VAL A 331 21.79 -2.94 -22.35
CA VAL A 331 21.15 -1.65 -22.57
C VAL A 331 20.27 -1.31 -21.37
N LYS A 332 20.51 -0.15 -20.77
CA LYS A 332 19.68 0.36 -19.68
C LYS A 332 18.44 1.03 -20.28
N GLU A 333 17.30 0.88 -19.62
CA GLU A 333 16.08 1.59 -20.03
C GLU A 333 16.29 3.11 -20.03
N GLY A 334 16.00 3.76 -21.17
CA GLY A 334 16.22 5.18 -21.38
C GLY A 334 17.62 5.58 -21.83
N ASP A 335 18.45 4.63 -22.25
CA ASP A 335 19.75 4.92 -22.87
C ASP A 335 19.58 5.79 -24.12
N ALA A 336 20.26 6.94 -24.14
CA ALA A 336 20.11 7.96 -25.18
C ALA A 336 20.53 7.50 -26.58
N ASN A 337 21.28 6.40 -26.69
CA ASN A 337 21.66 5.82 -27.99
C ASN A 337 20.50 5.10 -28.69
N PHE A 338 19.36 4.93 -28.03
CA PHE A 338 18.20 4.23 -28.55
C PHE A 338 16.95 5.11 -28.50
N GLN A 339 16.00 4.81 -29.37
CA GLN A 339 14.67 5.41 -29.33
C GLN A 339 13.77 4.64 -28.35
N TRP A 340 12.93 5.38 -27.63
CA TRP A 340 12.06 4.84 -26.58
C TRP A 340 10.63 5.33 -26.75
N LYS A 341 9.67 4.47 -26.41
CA LYS A 341 8.26 4.80 -26.29
C LYS A 341 7.82 4.66 -24.84
N GLU A 342 7.15 5.66 -24.30
CA GLU A 342 6.57 5.59 -22.96
C GLU A 342 5.42 4.57 -22.93
N VAL A 343 5.42 3.73 -21.89
CA VAL A 343 4.45 2.67 -21.68
C VAL A 343 4.16 2.53 -20.19
N THR A 344 2.97 2.07 -19.85
CA THR A 344 2.63 1.69 -18.48
C THR A 344 2.84 0.20 -18.28
N LYS A 345 3.43 -0.18 -17.14
CA LYS A 345 3.56 -1.57 -16.72
C LYS A 345 2.86 -1.74 -15.37
N VAL A 346 1.92 -2.68 -15.29
CA VAL A 346 1.25 -3.01 -14.03
C VAL A 346 2.25 -3.55 -13.00
N GLU A 347 1.99 -3.30 -11.72
CA GLU A 347 2.74 -3.90 -10.60
C GLU A 347 2.84 -5.43 -10.72
N SER A 348 3.91 -6.00 -10.17
CA SER A 348 4.20 -7.44 -10.33
C SER A 348 3.25 -8.33 -9.54
N GLU A 349 2.77 -7.85 -8.39
CA GLU A 349 1.85 -8.57 -7.51
C GLU A 349 0.64 -7.69 -7.27
N ILE A 350 -0.51 -8.18 -7.69
CA ILE A 350 -1.78 -7.46 -7.61
C ILE A 350 -2.55 -8.05 -6.43
N LYS A 351 -3.11 -7.18 -5.59
CA LYS A 351 -4.14 -7.57 -4.62
C LYS A 351 -5.44 -7.84 -5.39
N SER A 352 -5.58 -9.07 -5.89
CA SER A 352 -6.70 -9.48 -6.74
C SER A 352 -8.01 -9.59 -5.97
N HIS A 353 -7.92 -9.80 -4.66
CA HIS A 353 -9.06 -9.82 -3.75
C HIS A 353 -8.60 -9.31 -2.39
N THR A 354 -9.36 -8.41 -1.78
CA THR A 354 -9.20 -8.00 -0.39
C THR A 354 -10.37 -8.58 0.41
N SER A 355 -11.57 -8.05 0.21
CA SER A 355 -12.84 -8.57 0.71
C SER A 355 -14.01 -8.05 -0.12
N TYR A 356 -15.16 -8.69 0.05
CA TYR A 356 -16.45 -8.14 -0.35
C TYR A 356 -16.90 -7.06 0.65
N LEU A 357 -17.46 -5.98 0.13
CA LEU A 357 -17.96 -4.84 0.89
C LEU A 357 -19.49 -4.83 0.83
N THR A 358 -20.14 -5.24 1.92
CA THR A 358 -21.60 -5.27 1.99
C THR A 358 -22.11 -4.02 2.70
N PHE A 359 -22.73 -3.12 1.94
CA PHE A 359 -23.30 -1.88 2.45
C PHE A 359 -24.77 -2.05 2.75
N ALA A 360 -25.25 -1.37 3.80
CA ALA A 360 -26.66 -1.30 4.14
C ALA A 360 -26.96 0.00 4.90
N TYR A 361 -28.24 0.38 4.98
CA TYR A 361 -28.66 1.56 5.71
C TYR A 361 -29.87 1.26 6.61
N LYS A 362 -30.02 2.03 7.69
CA LYS A 362 -31.14 1.94 8.62
C LYS A 362 -31.61 3.33 9.05
N ILE A 363 -32.90 3.46 9.31
CA ILE A 363 -33.52 4.63 9.94
C ILE A 363 -34.42 4.06 11.03
N LYS A 364 -34.14 4.38 12.29
CA LYS A 364 -34.90 3.83 13.41
C LYS A 364 -36.10 4.73 13.68
N ARG A 365 -37.22 4.50 12.99
CA ARG A 365 -38.43 5.30 13.24
C ARG A 365 -38.89 5.12 14.69
N ASN A 366 -39.05 6.22 15.42
CA ASN A 366 -39.80 6.22 16.67
C ASN A 366 -41.25 5.85 16.34
N GLU A 367 -41.78 4.78 16.96
CA GLU A 367 -43.16 4.31 16.75
C GLU A 367 -44.21 5.38 17.15
N ASP A 368 -43.80 6.40 17.91
CA ASP A 368 -44.66 7.46 18.44
C ASP A 368 -45.12 8.51 17.39
N GLU A 369 -44.46 8.65 16.24
CA GLU A 369 -44.89 9.63 15.21
C GLU A 369 -46.18 9.25 14.47
N ASN A 370 -46.70 8.04 14.68
CA ASN A 370 -47.99 7.61 14.12
C ASN A 370 -49.20 7.94 15.01
N LEU A 371 -49.01 8.45 16.23
CA LEU A 371 -50.11 8.78 17.15
C LEU A 371 -50.57 10.24 17.07
N ASP A 372 -49.75 11.16 16.55
CA ASP A 372 -50.08 12.59 16.45
C ASP A 372 -50.65 13.03 15.09
N LYS A 373 -51.07 12.09 14.23
CA LYS A 373 -51.63 12.39 12.90
C LYS A 373 -53.05 11.86 12.65
N ASN A 374 -53.83 11.54 13.68
CA ASN A 374 -55.25 11.21 13.54
C ASN A 374 -56.17 12.13 14.33
#